data_AF-A0AAU1IB58-F1
#
_entry.id   AF-A0AAU1IB58-F1
#
_cell.length_a   1.000
_cell.length_b   1.000
_cell.length_c   1.000
_cell.angle_alpha   90.00
_cell.angle_beta   90.00
_cell.angle_gamma   90.00
#
_symmetry.space_group_name_H-M   'P 1'
#
loop_
_entity.id
_entity.type
_entity.pdbx_description
1 polymer ?
#
loop_
_entity_poly.entity_id
_entity_poly.type
_entity_poly.pdbx_seq_one_letter_code
_entity_poly.pdbx_strand_id
1 'polypeptide(L)'
;MPRSKRHHVIALAAATVFLSGLSAPAAFADTSPPQAPVTSAAADLQLDNVRWTPMSTISGSTTWLLRLDSDPGVEPGGRYFLWNPDTSEHAGKFAVGDDVQVSTVGTWQAAMFRPDYTAHRIEVRYGDPSTPEAGRVVATVTHI
;
A
#
# COMPACT_ATOMS: atom_id res chain seq x y z
N MET A 1 -40.70 -8.19 40.31
CA MET A 1 -40.51 -7.16 41.37
C MET A 1 -39.75 -7.82 42.51
N PRO A 2 -38.63 -7.24 42.98
CA PRO A 2 -38.59 -6.04 43.84
C PRO A 2 -37.77 -4.91 43.17
N ARG A 3 -38.09 -3.61 43.16
CA ARG A 3 -38.59 -2.58 44.10
C ARG A 3 -37.52 -2.03 45.08
N SER A 4 -37.30 -0.71 44.97
CA SER A 4 -36.59 0.24 45.87
C SER A 4 -35.15 0.60 45.47
N LYS A 5 -34.67 1.85 45.58
CA LYS A 5 -35.25 3.11 46.10
C LYS A 5 -34.39 4.29 45.59
N ARG A 6 -35.05 5.41 45.30
CA ARG A 6 -34.49 6.72 44.96
C ARG A 6 -33.63 7.29 46.10
N HIS A 7 -32.58 8.02 45.77
CA HIS A 7 -32.11 9.16 46.57
C HIS A 7 -31.82 10.33 45.63
N HIS A 8 -32.62 11.38 45.75
CA HIS A 8 -32.31 12.72 45.27
C HIS A 8 -31.31 13.35 46.22
N VAL A 9 -30.27 14.02 45.72
CA VAL A 9 -29.78 15.27 46.32
C VAL A 9 -29.33 16.20 45.20
N ILE A 10 -29.98 17.36 45.18
CA ILE A 10 -29.65 18.57 44.43
C ILE A 10 -28.48 19.26 45.14
N ALA A 11 -27.47 19.73 44.41
CA ALA A 11 -26.59 20.78 44.90
C ALA A 11 -26.22 21.71 43.74
N LEU A 12 -26.87 22.87 43.75
CA LEU A 12 -26.58 24.06 42.97
C LEU A 12 -25.34 24.74 43.57
N ALA A 13 -24.32 25.04 42.76
CA ALA A 13 -23.32 26.03 43.11
C ALA A 13 -22.89 26.78 41.85
N ALA A 14 -23.35 28.03 41.76
CA ALA A 14 -22.89 29.00 40.79
C ALA A 14 -21.51 29.53 41.19
N ALA A 15 -20.60 29.67 40.24
CA ALA A 15 -19.49 30.62 40.33
C ALA A 15 -19.00 30.97 38.93
N THR A 16 -19.34 32.18 38.50
CA THR A 16 -18.82 32.86 37.32
C THR A 16 -17.38 33.31 37.59
N VAL A 17 -16.42 32.93 36.75
CA VAL A 17 -15.15 33.66 36.61
C VAL A 17 -14.84 33.82 35.12
N PHE A 18 -15.03 35.05 34.64
CA PHE A 18 -14.44 35.59 33.43
C PHE A 18 -13.00 36.00 33.76
N LEU A 19 -12.01 35.62 32.95
CA LEU A 19 -11.08 36.52 32.23
C LEU A 19 -9.85 35.77 31.67
N SER A 20 -9.46 36.23 30.48
CA SER A 20 -8.09 36.28 29.94
C SER A 20 -7.49 35.02 29.31
N GLY A 21 -7.78 34.89 28.01
CA GLY A 21 -6.79 34.95 26.95
C GLY A 21 -5.38 34.42 27.24
N LEU A 22 -5.14 33.18 26.81
CA LEU A 22 -3.96 32.87 26.01
C LEU A 22 -4.44 32.11 24.78
N SER A 23 -4.55 32.80 23.64
CA SER A 23 -4.50 32.12 22.35
C SER A 23 -3.09 31.54 22.24
N ALA A 24 -2.95 30.26 22.56
CA ALA A 24 -1.80 29.49 22.09
C ALA A 24 -1.79 29.61 20.56
N PRO A 25 -0.64 29.90 19.92
CA PRO A 25 -0.56 29.74 18.48
C PRO A 25 -0.93 28.28 18.21
N ALA A 26 -1.98 28.09 17.40
CA ALA A 26 -2.19 26.82 16.74
C ALA A 26 -0.89 26.52 16.00
N ALA A 27 -0.06 25.65 16.58
CA ALA A 27 0.91 24.94 15.80
C ALA A 27 0.07 24.28 14.71
N PHE A 28 0.16 24.81 13.50
CA PHE A 28 -0.28 24.09 12.32
C PHE A 28 0.43 22.76 12.44
N ALA A 29 -0.32 21.74 12.86
CA ALA A 29 0.10 20.38 12.68
C ALA A 29 0.32 20.30 11.18
N ASP A 30 1.58 20.28 10.80
CA ASP A 30 2.01 19.98 9.45
C ASP A 30 1.59 18.52 9.24
N THR A 31 0.31 18.31 8.93
CA THR A 31 -0.20 17.07 8.34
C THR A 31 0.23 17.06 6.88
N SER A 32 1.52 17.21 6.64
CA SER A 32 2.14 16.64 5.48
C SER A 32 1.90 15.12 5.60
N PRO A 33 1.25 14.48 4.61
CA PRO A 33 1.12 13.03 4.62
C PRO A 33 2.52 12.44 4.78
N PRO A 34 2.69 11.35 5.55
CA PRO A 34 4.00 10.73 5.72
C PRO A 34 4.58 10.45 4.34
N GLN A 35 5.59 11.24 3.94
CA GLN A 35 6.32 10.97 2.73
C GLN A 35 6.99 9.63 2.95
N ALA A 36 6.65 8.65 2.13
CA ALA A 36 7.42 7.43 2.05
C ALA A 36 8.89 7.83 1.92
N PRO A 37 9.83 7.22 2.66
CA PRO A 37 11.24 7.43 2.38
C PRO A 37 11.43 7.03 0.92
N VAL A 38 11.60 8.03 0.06
CA VAL A 38 12.20 7.85 -1.25
C VAL A 38 13.62 7.41 -0.96
N THR A 39 13.82 6.09 -0.81
CA THR A 39 15.14 5.51 -1.03
C THR A 39 15.60 6.07 -2.37
N SER A 40 16.84 6.55 -2.49
CA SER A 40 17.29 7.22 -3.71
C SER A 40 17.06 6.39 -4.99
N ALA A 41 16.93 5.06 -4.87
CA ALA A 41 16.55 4.15 -5.95
C ALA A 41 15.06 4.22 -6.40
N ALA A 42 14.17 4.83 -5.61
CA ALA A 42 12.76 5.04 -5.96
C ALA A 42 12.55 6.34 -6.76
N ALA A 43 13.53 7.26 -6.76
CA ALA A 43 13.44 8.52 -7.47
C ALA A 43 13.59 8.36 -9.00
N ASP A 44 14.22 7.28 -9.44
CA ASP A 44 14.52 6.99 -10.85
C ASP A 44 13.56 5.95 -11.46
N LEU A 45 12.35 5.81 -10.90
CA LEU A 45 11.35 4.87 -11.41
C LEU A 45 10.13 5.60 -11.97
N GLN A 46 9.84 5.37 -13.24
CA GLN A 46 8.53 5.64 -13.83
C GLN A 46 7.59 4.46 -13.55
N LEU A 47 6.49 4.75 -12.86
CA LEU A 47 5.50 3.77 -12.41
C LEU A 47 4.19 3.92 -13.21
N ASP A 48 3.68 2.81 -13.76
CA ASP A 48 2.38 2.74 -14.43
C ASP A 48 1.49 1.68 -13.77
N ASN A 49 0.32 2.11 -13.30
CA ASN A 49 -0.65 1.32 -12.54
C ASN A 49 -0.05 0.53 -11.34
N VAL A 50 1.03 1.05 -10.75
CA VAL A 50 1.59 0.52 -9.50
C VAL A 50 1.93 1.65 -8.55
N ARG A 51 1.94 1.32 -7.26
CA ARG A 51 2.37 2.23 -6.20
C ARG A 51 3.20 1.53 -5.16
N TRP A 52 4.06 2.30 -4.51
CA TRP A 52 4.74 1.86 -3.30
C TRP A 52 3.74 1.65 -2.17
N THR A 53 3.82 0.50 -1.52
CA THR A 53 2.99 0.11 -0.38
C THR A 53 3.90 -0.44 0.73
N PRO A 54 3.78 0.07 1.96
CA PRO A 54 4.53 -0.48 3.08
C PRO A 54 3.95 -1.83 3.49
N MET A 55 4.83 -2.72 3.92
CA MET A 55 4.50 -4.05 4.39
C MET A 55 5.31 -4.37 5.63
N SER A 56 4.63 -4.78 6.68
CA SER A 56 5.28 -5.23 7.92
C SER A 56 5.89 -6.60 7.71
N THR A 57 7.10 -6.81 8.22
CA THR A 57 7.73 -8.12 8.26
C THR A 57 7.50 -8.77 9.63
N ILE A 58 7.64 -10.09 9.72
CA ILE A 58 7.63 -10.82 11.00
C ILE A 58 8.63 -10.24 12.02
N SER A 59 9.75 -9.67 11.56
CA SER A 59 10.75 -9.03 12.42
C SER A 59 10.32 -7.66 12.97
N GLY A 60 9.11 -7.18 12.65
CA GLY A 60 8.62 -5.86 13.04
C GLY A 60 9.20 -4.70 12.22
N SER A 61 9.90 -5.00 11.13
CA SER A 61 10.46 -3.99 10.22
C SER A 61 9.45 -3.68 9.10
N THR A 62 9.60 -2.52 8.45
CA THR A 62 8.79 -2.18 7.27
C THR A 62 9.63 -2.38 6.00
N THR A 63 9.08 -3.16 5.07
CA THR A 63 9.59 -3.27 3.70
C THR A 63 8.65 -2.52 2.75
N TRP A 64 9.18 -1.92 1.68
CA TRP A 64 8.38 -1.25 0.66
C TRP A 64 8.30 -2.14 -0.56
N LEU A 65 7.08 -2.41 -1.01
CA LEU A 65 6.79 -3.21 -2.20
C LEU A 65 5.97 -2.39 -3.19
N LEU A 66 6.09 -2.71 -4.46
CA LEU A 66 5.20 -2.23 -5.50
C LEU A 66 3.94 -3.09 -5.54
N ARG A 67 2.78 -2.45 -5.60
CA ARG A 67 1.47 -3.11 -5.70
C ARG A 67 0.69 -2.51 -6.86
N LEU A 68 -0.10 -3.33 -7.55
CA LEU A 68 -1.11 -2.83 -8.50
C LEU A 68 -2.01 -1.78 -7.82
N ASP A 69 -2.14 -0.61 -8.45
CA ASP A 69 -2.84 0.54 -7.87
C ASP A 69 -4.35 0.47 -8.09
N SER A 70 -4.76 0.04 -9.29
CA SER A 70 -6.16 -0.05 -9.70
C SER A 70 -6.49 -1.38 -10.39
N ASP A 71 -7.78 -1.71 -10.42
CA ASP A 71 -8.29 -2.90 -11.11
C ASP A 71 -8.06 -2.78 -12.63
N PRO A 72 -7.28 -3.68 -13.24
CA PRO A 72 -6.97 -3.62 -14.66
C PRO A 72 -8.13 -4.02 -15.59
N GLY A 73 -9.26 -4.48 -15.05
CA GLY A 73 -10.44 -4.86 -15.84
C GLY A 73 -10.13 -6.03 -16.78
N VAL A 74 -9.59 -7.11 -16.22
CA VAL A 74 -9.23 -8.33 -16.97
C VAL A 74 -10.30 -9.41 -16.79
N GLU A 75 -10.53 -10.18 -17.85
CA GLU A 75 -11.46 -11.30 -17.80
C GLU A 75 -10.95 -12.41 -16.88
N PRO A 76 -11.83 -13.15 -16.18
CA PRO A 76 -11.42 -14.25 -15.32
C PRO A 76 -10.74 -15.37 -16.12
N GLY A 77 -9.79 -16.08 -15.49
CA GLY A 77 -9.17 -17.29 -16.04
C GLY A 77 -7.65 -17.20 -16.28
N GLY A 78 -7.07 -16.00 -16.21
CA GLY A 78 -5.63 -15.79 -16.26
C GLY A 78 -5.00 -15.72 -14.87
N ARG A 79 -3.68 -15.53 -14.84
CA ARG A 79 -2.90 -15.25 -13.64
C ARG A 79 -2.02 -14.03 -13.87
N TYR A 80 -1.72 -13.32 -12.78
CA TYR A 80 -0.71 -12.28 -12.80
C TYR A 80 0.68 -12.91 -12.69
N PHE A 81 1.64 -12.43 -13.46
CA PHE A 81 3.06 -12.81 -13.44
C PHE A 81 3.95 -11.61 -13.77
N LEU A 82 5.22 -11.69 -13.39
CA LEU A 82 6.22 -10.65 -13.66
C LEU A 82 7.07 -11.05 -14.86
N TRP A 83 7.23 -10.13 -15.80
CA TRP A 83 7.96 -10.36 -17.04
C TRP A 83 8.99 -9.28 -17.29
N ASN A 84 10.18 -9.68 -17.71
CA ASN A 84 11.23 -8.79 -18.19
C ASN A 84 11.22 -8.85 -19.74
N PRO A 85 10.77 -7.79 -20.44
CA PRO A 85 10.75 -7.77 -21.89
C PRO A 85 12.15 -7.66 -22.51
N ASP A 86 13.16 -7.18 -21.77
CA ASP A 86 14.52 -7.01 -22.28
C ASP A 86 15.22 -8.37 -22.43
N THR A 87 15.00 -9.28 -21.49
CA THR A 87 15.57 -10.64 -21.51
C THR A 87 14.60 -11.70 -22.01
N SER A 88 13.31 -11.36 -22.15
CA SER A 88 12.24 -12.34 -22.43
C SER A 88 12.18 -13.46 -21.38
N GLU A 89 12.25 -13.08 -20.10
CA GLU A 89 12.22 -14.02 -18.97
C GLU A 89 11.27 -13.58 -17.85
N HIS A 90 10.91 -14.50 -16.96
CA HIS A 90 10.15 -14.18 -15.75
C HIS A 90 11.03 -13.39 -14.78
N ALA A 91 10.57 -12.20 -14.39
CA ALA A 91 11.38 -11.21 -13.67
C ALA A 91 11.43 -11.39 -12.15
N GLY A 92 10.77 -12.42 -11.59
CA GLY A 92 10.81 -12.66 -10.15
C GLY A 92 9.54 -13.29 -9.58
N LYS A 93 9.17 -12.85 -8.36
CA LYS A 93 8.06 -13.39 -7.58
C LYS A 93 7.24 -12.27 -6.93
N PHE A 94 5.96 -12.53 -6.74
CA PHE A 94 5.11 -11.73 -5.87
C PHE A 94 5.28 -12.14 -4.41
N ALA A 95 5.17 -11.17 -3.51
CA ALA A 95 5.01 -11.37 -2.08
C ALA A 95 3.52 -11.43 -1.73
N VAL A 96 3.11 -12.47 -1.01
CA VAL A 96 1.72 -12.67 -0.56
C VAL A 96 1.74 -12.83 0.96
N GLY A 97 1.54 -11.75 1.71
CA GLY A 97 1.82 -11.77 3.15
C GLY A 97 3.32 -11.74 3.45
N ASP A 98 3.66 -11.73 4.74
CA ASP A 98 4.93 -11.20 5.27
C ASP A 98 6.20 -11.89 4.75
N ASP A 99 6.08 -13.16 4.33
CA ASP A 99 7.23 -14.02 4.01
C ASP A 99 6.95 -15.08 2.94
N VAL A 100 5.77 -15.06 2.31
CA VAL A 100 5.45 -16.00 1.22
C VAL A 100 5.75 -15.34 -0.13
N GLN A 101 6.54 -16.02 -0.95
CA GLN A 101 6.79 -15.62 -2.33
C GLN A 101 6.27 -16.65 -3.32
N VAL A 102 5.50 -16.19 -4.31
CA VAL A 102 4.90 -17.03 -5.35
C VAL A 102 5.21 -16.46 -6.74
N SER A 103 5.35 -17.34 -7.73
CA SER A 103 5.61 -16.91 -9.12
C SER A 103 4.40 -16.23 -9.77
N THR A 104 3.19 -16.57 -9.33
CA THR A 104 1.95 -16.04 -9.89
C THR A 104 0.90 -15.80 -8.80
N VAL A 105 -0.01 -14.86 -9.04
CA VAL A 105 -1.15 -14.61 -8.15
C VAL A 105 -2.47 -14.61 -8.93
N GLY A 106 -3.56 -14.96 -8.25
CA GLY A 106 -4.89 -15.05 -8.85
C GLY A 106 -5.71 -13.77 -8.79
N THR A 107 -5.31 -12.79 -7.97
CA THR A 107 -6.02 -11.52 -7.80
C THR A 107 -5.05 -10.34 -7.88
N TRP A 108 -5.49 -9.22 -8.47
CA TRP A 108 -4.64 -8.04 -8.63
C TRP A 108 -4.21 -7.44 -7.29
N GLN A 109 -5.06 -7.56 -6.26
CA GLN A 109 -4.76 -7.04 -4.93
C GLN A 109 -3.54 -7.74 -4.29
N ALA A 110 -3.28 -8.99 -4.67
CA ALA A 110 -2.15 -9.79 -4.19
C ALA A 110 -0.88 -9.60 -5.05
N ALA A 111 -0.94 -8.84 -6.14
CA ALA A 111 0.22 -8.57 -7.00
C ALA A 111 1.13 -7.51 -6.36
N MET A 112 1.81 -7.92 -5.29
CA MET A 112 2.82 -7.12 -4.59
C MET A 112 4.20 -7.69 -4.88
N PHE A 113 5.18 -6.87 -5.26
CA PHE A 113 6.52 -7.35 -5.64
C PHE A 113 7.59 -6.31 -5.31
N ARG A 114 8.84 -6.75 -5.26
CA ARG A 114 9.99 -5.81 -5.19
C ARG A 114 10.33 -5.38 -6.61
N PRO A 115 10.69 -4.11 -6.85
CA PRO A 115 11.26 -3.76 -8.14
C PRO A 115 12.54 -4.57 -8.37
N ASP A 116 12.73 -4.98 -9.62
CA ASP A 116 14.03 -5.44 -10.08
C ASP A 116 14.86 -4.20 -10.43
N TYR A 117 15.93 -3.95 -9.66
CA TYR A 117 16.82 -2.81 -9.90
C TYR A 117 17.85 -3.08 -11.00
N THR A 118 17.89 -4.30 -11.54
CA THR A 118 18.82 -4.70 -12.61
C THR A 118 18.17 -4.69 -13.99
N ALA A 119 16.84 -4.79 -14.05
CA ALA A 119 16.08 -4.69 -15.29
C ALA A 119 15.75 -3.23 -15.61
N HIS A 120 15.85 -2.84 -16.88
CA HIS A 120 15.40 -1.51 -17.30
C HIS A 120 13.88 -1.38 -17.20
N ARG A 121 13.15 -2.45 -17.56
CA ARG A 121 11.69 -2.50 -17.47
C ARG A 121 11.20 -3.82 -16.90
N ILE A 122 10.23 -3.74 -15.99
CA ILE A 122 9.44 -4.88 -15.49
C ILE A 122 7.98 -4.67 -15.84
N GLU A 123 7.34 -5.72 -16.35
CA GLU A 123 5.92 -5.74 -16.66
C GLU A 123 5.18 -6.68 -15.73
N VAL A 124 4.07 -6.21 -15.16
CA VAL A 124 3.07 -7.08 -14.57
C VAL A 124 2.13 -7.46 -15.70
N ARG A 125 2.06 -8.74 -16.04
CA ARG A 125 1.20 -9.27 -17.10
C ARG A 125 0.10 -10.13 -16.52
N TYR A 126 -1.04 -10.18 -17.20
CA TYR A 126 -2.16 -11.06 -16.91
C TYR A 126 -2.45 -11.97 -18.10
N GLY A 127 -2.49 -13.28 -17.86
CA GLY A 127 -2.75 -14.28 -18.89
C GLY A 127 -2.24 -15.66 -18.48
N ASP A 128 -1.81 -16.44 -19.46
CA ASP A 128 -1.14 -17.72 -19.22
C ASP A 128 0.38 -17.50 -19.09
N PRO A 129 0.99 -17.79 -17.93
CA PRO A 129 2.44 -17.63 -17.71
C PRO A 129 3.31 -18.51 -18.61
N SER A 130 2.75 -19.58 -19.22
CA SER A 130 3.47 -20.44 -20.18
C SER A 130 3.54 -19.83 -21.58
N THR A 131 2.71 -18.83 -21.87
CA THR A 131 2.69 -18.06 -23.12
C THR A 131 2.77 -16.55 -22.81
N PRO A 132 3.87 -16.08 -22.18
CA PRO A 132 3.95 -14.77 -21.57
C PRO A 132 3.73 -13.62 -22.55
N GLU A 133 4.15 -13.79 -23.81
CA GLU A 133 3.98 -12.81 -24.88
C GLU A 133 2.51 -12.51 -25.22
N ALA A 134 1.63 -13.50 -25.07
CA ALA A 134 0.19 -13.34 -25.28
C ALA A 134 -0.52 -12.69 -24.08
N GLY A 135 0.17 -12.57 -22.95
CA GLY A 135 -0.36 -11.93 -21.74
C GLY A 135 -0.55 -10.43 -21.93
N ARG A 136 -1.66 -9.91 -21.41
CA ARG A 136 -1.93 -8.46 -21.38
C ARG A 136 -1.05 -7.80 -20.33
N VAL A 137 -0.31 -6.76 -20.71
CA VAL A 137 0.38 -5.89 -19.75
C VAL A 137 -0.65 -5.08 -18.98
N VAL A 138 -0.60 -5.14 -17.65
CA VAL A 138 -1.54 -4.46 -16.74
C VAL A 138 -0.88 -3.39 -15.88
N ALA A 139 0.46 -3.41 -15.79
CA ALA A 139 1.27 -2.42 -15.10
C ALA A 139 2.71 -2.51 -15.60
N THR A 140 3.46 -1.41 -15.46
CA THR A 140 4.88 -1.36 -15.79
C THR A 140 5.69 -0.57 -14.76
N VAL A 141 6.96 -0.94 -14.63
CA VAL A 141 7.98 -0.24 -13.84
C VAL A 141 9.17 -0.05 -14.76
N THR A 142 9.59 1.19 -14.96
CA THR A 142 10.70 1.52 -15.87
C THR A 142 11.72 2.39 -15.14
N HIS A 143 13.01 2.06 -15.23
CA HIS A 143 14.10 2.92 -14.76
C HIS A 143 14.38 4.04 -15.75
N ILE A 144 14.50 5.27 -15.27
CA ILE A 144 14.72 6.49 -16.06
C ILE A 144 16.10 7.11 -15.86
#